data_AF-A0AAF0DPM9-F1
#
_entry.id   AF-A0AAF0DPM9-F1
#
_cell.length_a   1.000
_cell.length_b   1.000
_cell.length_c   1.000
_cell.angle_alpha   90.00
_cell.angle_beta   90.00
_cell.angle_gamma   90.00
#
_symmetry.space_group_name_H-M   'P 1'
#
loop_
_entity.id
_entity.type
_entity.pdbx_description
1 polymer ?
#
loop_
_entity_poly.entity_id
_entity_poly.type
_entity_poly.pdbx_seq_one_letter_code
_entity_poly.pdbx_strand_id
1 'polypeptide(L)'
;MALRNYVQRRNHKERSQPEHRKRLGLLEKHKDYVERARAHHAKRDKLKRLREKAANKNEDEFYMGMIGTKTEGGVHVASRGNKALPNDVVALLKTQDAGYLRKQLVTERKRITALVEQLAPRVPGMRTEWLERKPEFVTTLRRANLLGDASASGSKPGKANTRVQGFGQKTVWVDDVDELKPTAKAHQKTKVPAEPPTAVEKTGERQLGILIRELATRQRRLDALTEASQKLDTVRSLMTTRGSHAVPKKVARELKEAVSKDGARITPHGLVVEPSRDDDEDTNATRTKKQYKWSNERKK
;
A
#
# COMPACT_ATOMS: atom_id res chain seq x y z
N MET A 1 28.24 63.53 -25.36
CA MET A 1 27.72 62.52 -26.32
C MET A 1 26.19 62.65 -26.42
N ALA A 2 25.65 63.53 -27.29
CA ALA A 2 24.23 63.93 -27.22
C ALA A 2 23.30 63.40 -28.34
N LEU A 3 23.80 62.69 -29.36
CA LEU A 3 22.94 62.10 -30.44
C LEU A 3 22.92 60.56 -30.45
N ARG A 4 23.59 59.92 -29.49
CA ARG A 4 23.78 58.45 -29.46
C ARG A 4 22.60 57.66 -28.90
N ASN A 5 21.60 58.37 -28.38
CA ASN A 5 20.40 57.84 -27.73
C ASN A 5 19.10 58.09 -28.52
N TYR A 6 19.17 58.84 -29.64
CA TYR A 6 18.00 59.16 -30.49
C TYR A 6 17.69 58.06 -31.52
N VAL A 7 18.70 57.28 -31.92
CA VAL A 7 18.56 56.14 -32.85
C VAL A 7 18.47 54.84 -32.04
N GLN A 8 17.37 54.09 -32.19
CA GLN A 8 17.17 52.81 -31.53
C GLN A 8 18.23 51.79 -31.99
N ARG A 9 18.97 51.22 -31.04
CA ARG A 9 19.97 50.19 -31.35
C ARG A 9 19.30 48.84 -31.55
N ARG A 10 19.83 48.05 -32.48
CA ARG A 10 19.36 46.67 -32.72
C ARG A 10 19.62 45.81 -31.48
N ASN A 11 18.58 45.13 -30.99
CA ASN A 11 18.73 44.11 -29.97
C ASN A 11 19.36 42.84 -30.59
N HIS A 12 20.44 42.34 -29.99
CA HIS A 12 21.13 41.13 -30.46
C HIS A 12 20.62 39.94 -29.65
N LYS A 13 19.98 38.98 -30.34
CA LYS A 13 19.44 37.76 -29.70
C LYS A 13 20.55 36.74 -29.47
N GLU A 14 20.46 36.02 -28.36
CA GLU A 14 21.38 34.93 -28.05
C GLU A 14 21.02 33.66 -28.85
N ARG A 15 22.03 32.86 -29.19
CA ARG A 15 21.87 31.59 -29.94
C ARG A 15 21.55 30.43 -28.99
N SER A 16 20.66 29.53 -29.43
CA SER A 16 20.34 28.27 -28.75
C SER A 16 21.48 27.23 -28.87
N GLN A 17 21.38 26.15 -28.08
CA GLN A 17 22.24 24.96 -28.20
C GLN A 17 21.95 24.23 -29.53
N PRO A 18 22.96 23.75 -30.28
CA PRO A 18 22.74 22.94 -31.49
C PRO A 18 21.92 21.68 -31.22
N GLU A 19 21.05 21.31 -32.17
CA GLU A 19 20.12 20.18 -32.06
C GLU A 19 20.79 18.87 -31.60
N HIS A 20 21.91 18.51 -32.23
CA HIS A 20 22.66 17.28 -31.93
C HIS A 20 23.26 17.26 -30.50
N ARG A 21 23.41 18.42 -29.84
CA ARG A 21 23.92 18.55 -28.45
C ARG A 21 22.85 18.92 -27.44
N LYS A 22 21.57 19.01 -27.83
CA LYS A 22 20.48 19.32 -26.89
C LYS A 22 20.42 18.37 -25.68
N ARG A 23 20.88 17.13 -25.84
CA ARG A 23 21.00 16.15 -24.74
C ARG A 23 21.86 16.65 -23.57
N LEU A 24 22.84 17.54 -23.81
CA LEU A 24 23.74 18.09 -22.78
C LEU A 24 23.11 19.25 -21.98
N GLY A 25 21.86 19.63 -22.31
CA GLY A 25 21.18 20.75 -21.66
C GLY A 25 21.50 22.09 -22.32
N LEU A 26 21.24 23.17 -21.57
CA LEU A 26 21.37 24.54 -22.05
C LEU A 26 22.84 24.89 -22.35
N LEU A 27 23.08 25.58 -23.46
CA LEU A 27 24.39 26.11 -23.79
C LEU A 27 24.68 27.34 -22.94
N GLU A 28 25.46 27.16 -21.89
CA GLU A 28 25.86 28.23 -20.98
C GLU A 28 26.53 29.39 -21.73
N LYS A 29 26.13 30.60 -21.37
CA LYS A 29 26.72 31.85 -21.88
C LYS A 29 27.60 32.50 -20.82
N HIS A 30 28.25 33.60 -21.19
CA HIS A 30 29.13 34.32 -20.28
C HIS A 30 28.41 34.73 -18.98
N LYS A 31 27.14 35.15 -19.06
CA LYS A 31 26.34 35.46 -17.89
C LYS A 31 26.21 34.28 -16.92
N ASP A 32 25.85 33.10 -17.44
CA ASP A 32 25.70 31.87 -16.65
C ASP A 32 27.05 31.44 -16.06
N TYR A 33 28.13 31.57 -16.83
CA TYR A 33 29.49 31.31 -16.36
C TYR A 33 29.86 32.21 -15.18
N VAL A 34 29.58 33.51 -15.27
CA VAL A 34 29.89 34.46 -14.20
C VAL A 34 29.11 34.11 -12.92
N GLU A 35 27.82 33.77 -13.03
CA GLU A 35 27.01 33.34 -11.89
C GLU A 35 27.56 32.05 -11.27
N ARG A 36 27.91 31.05 -12.10
CA ARG A 36 28.52 29.80 -11.64
C ARG A 36 29.88 30.02 -10.97
N ALA A 37 30.75 30.83 -11.56
CA ALA A 37 32.07 31.13 -11.04
C ALA A 37 31.98 31.84 -9.68
N ARG A 38 31.08 32.83 -9.55
CA ARG A 38 30.81 33.51 -8.28
C ARG A 38 30.32 32.53 -7.21
N ALA A 39 29.36 31.66 -7.54
CA ALA A 39 28.85 30.65 -6.61
C ALA A 39 29.94 29.65 -6.18
N HIS A 40 30.81 29.23 -7.12
CA HIS A 40 31.93 28.35 -6.84
C HIS A 40 32.97 29.00 -5.93
N HIS A 41 33.37 30.24 -6.21
CA HIS A 41 34.29 31.00 -5.35
C HIS A 41 33.70 31.22 -3.96
N ALA A 42 32.42 31.58 -3.84
CA ALA A 42 31.76 31.72 -2.54
C ALA A 42 31.80 30.42 -1.71
N LYS A 43 31.55 29.26 -2.34
CA LYS A 43 31.64 27.96 -1.67
C LYS A 43 33.08 27.62 -1.26
N ARG A 44 34.04 27.84 -2.16
CA ARG A 44 35.48 27.62 -1.90
C ARG A 44 35.96 28.46 -0.73
N ASP A 45 35.61 29.75 -0.72
CA ASP A 45 36.05 30.68 0.31
C ASP A 45 35.39 30.35 1.66
N LYS A 46 34.12 29.92 1.66
CA LYS A 46 33.45 29.37 2.85
C LYS A 46 34.15 28.12 3.39
N LEU A 47 34.50 27.17 2.52
CA LEU A 47 35.23 25.95 2.91
C LEU A 47 36.63 26.28 3.45
N LYS A 48 37.34 27.24 2.85
CA LYS A 48 38.64 27.70 3.34
C LYS A 48 38.53 28.23 4.78
N ARG A 49 37.57 29.11 5.04
CA ARG A 49 37.30 29.62 6.40
C ARG A 49 36.93 28.51 7.39
N LEU A 50 36.15 27.51 6.97
CA LEU A 50 35.80 26.38 7.84
C LEU A 50 37.02 25.51 8.16
N ARG A 51 37.94 25.30 7.21
CA ARG A 51 39.20 24.57 7.43
C ARG A 51 40.13 25.32 8.37
N GLU A 52 40.27 26.64 8.20
CA GLU A 52 41.06 27.48 9.11
C GLU A 52 40.50 27.43 10.54
N LYS A 53 39.17 27.51 10.70
CA LYS A 53 38.52 27.35 12.00
C LYS A 53 38.74 25.98 12.62
N ALA A 54 38.68 24.92 11.81
CA ALA A 54 38.93 23.56 12.30
C ALA A 54 40.40 23.34 12.70
N ALA A 55 41.35 23.94 11.97
CA ALA A 55 42.78 23.86 12.28
C ALA A 55 43.16 24.66 13.54
N ASN A 56 42.52 25.81 13.76
CA ASN A 56 42.76 26.67 14.92
C ASN A 56 41.86 26.31 16.13
N LYS A 57 41.24 25.12 16.14
CA LYS A 57 40.37 24.69 17.22
C LYS A 57 41.19 24.42 18.49
N ASN A 58 40.76 24.96 19.63
CA ASN A 58 41.31 24.58 20.92
C ASN A 58 40.74 23.22 21.34
N GLU A 59 41.60 22.26 21.68
CA GLU A 59 41.18 20.90 22.05
C GLU A 59 40.43 20.88 23.39
N ASP A 60 40.75 21.81 24.29
CA ASP A 60 40.18 21.93 25.63
C ASP A 60 38.98 22.90 25.70
N GLU A 61 38.40 23.30 24.56
CA GLU A 61 37.27 24.23 24.56
C GLU A 61 36.01 23.60 25.21
N PHE A 62 35.35 24.35 26.09
CA PHE A 62 34.10 23.94 26.71
C PHE A 62 33.02 25.02 26.60
N TYR A 63 31.87 24.65 26.02
CA TYR A 63 30.67 25.49 25.97
C TYR A 63 29.54 24.79 26.72
N MET A 64 28.72 25.52 27.47
CA MET A 64 27.56 24.93 28.19
C MET A 64 26.57 24.21 27.26
N GLY A 65 26.49 24.64 26.00
CA GLY A 65 25.68 23.96 24.97
C GLY A 65 26.18 22.57 24.58
N MET A 66 27.40 22.19 24.96
CA MET A 66 27.89 20.81 24.83
C MET A 66 27.15 19.86 25.78
N ILE A 67 26.53 20.37 26.85
CA ILE A 67 25.74 19.58 27.78
C ILE A 67 24.42 19.19 27.10
N GLY A 68 24.24 17.89 26.85
CA GLY A 68 23.02 17.34 26.24
C GLY A 68 23.02 17.34 24.71
N THR A 69 24.05 17.88 24.06
CA THR A 69 24.30 17.68 22.63
C THR A 69 25.24 16.51 22.41
N LYS A 70 25.02 15.78 21.31
CA LYS A 70 25.79 14.58 20.98
C LYS A 70 26.47 14.76 19.64
N THR A 71 27.65 14.16 19.51
CA THR A 71 28.40 14.02 18.27
C THR A 71 28.62 12.53 18.01
N GLU A 72 28.30 12.05 16.82
CA GLU A 72 28.53 10.67 16.38
C GLU A 72 29.50 10.70 15.21
N GLY A 73 30.65 10.01 15.32
CA GLY A 73 31.66 9.99 14.26
C GLY A 73 32.16 11.39 13.85
N GLY A 74 32.16 12.36 14.76
CA GLY A 74 32.55 13.74 14.49
C GLY A 74 31.45 14.63 13.90
N VAL A 75 30.23 14.11 13.70
CA VAL A 75 29.08 14.90 13.19
C VAL A 75 28.09 15.17 14.32
N HIS A 76 27.68 16.42 14.48
CA HIS A 76 26.69 16.81 15.48
C HIS A 76 25.31 16.22 15.14
N VAL A 77 24.72 15.47 16.07
CA VAL A 77 23.39 14.87 15.95
C VAL A 77 22.40 15.66 16.79
N ALA A 78 21.50 16.38 16.12
CA ALA A 78 20.40 17.08 16.77
C ALA A 78 19.23 16.13 17.05
N SER A 79 18.55 16.32 18.19
CA SER A 79 17.33 15.57 18.51
C SER A 79 16.20 15.94 17.55
N ARG A 80 15.47 14.93 17.06
CA ARG A 80 14.25 15.11 16.25
C ARG A 80 13.01 15.45 17.09
N GLY A 81 13.13 15.46 18.41
CA GLY A 81 12.04 15.77 19.35
C GLY A 81 11.31 14.55 19.93
N ASN A 82 11.62 13.33 19.49
CA ASN A 82 11.07 12.12 20.10
C ASN A 82 11.65 11.93 21.52
N LYS A 83 10.76 11.65 22.48
CA LYS A 83 11.11 11.43 23.89
C LYS A 83 10.62 10.05 24.33
N ALA A 84 11.36 9.43 25.26
CA ALA A 84 10.88 8.22 25.92
C ALA A 84 9.63 8.55 26.74
N LEU A 85 8.54 7.84 26.49
CA LEU A 85 7.28 8.01 27.19
C LEU A 85 7.23 7.08 28.42
N PRO A 86 6.61 7.50 29.54
CA PRO A 86 6.39 6.61 30.67
C PRO A 86 5.41 5.49 30.29
N ASN A 87 5.57 4.32 30.90
CA ASN A 87 4.81 3.12 30.55
C ASN A 87 3.29 3.30 30.68
N ASP A 88 2.83 4.08 31.65
CA ASP A 88 1.40 4.34 31.87
C ASP A 88 0.78 5.12 30.70
N VAL A 89 1.50 6.11 30.16
CA VAL A 89 1.06 6.86 28.98
C VAL A 89 1.05 5.97 27.75
N VAL A 90 2.06 5.11 27.58
CA VAL A 90 2.09 4.14 26.48
C VAL A 90 0.92 3.14 26.57
N ALA A 91 0.60 2.66 27.77
CA ALA A 91 -0.52 1.75 28.00
C ALA A 91 -1.89 2.40 27.70
N LEU A 92 -2.05 3.68 28.07
CA LEU A 92 -3.23 4.47 27.73
C LEU A 92 -3.39 4.62 26.22
N LEU A 93 -2.33 5.05 25.51
CA LEU A 93 -2.33 5.21 24.05
C LEU A 93 -2.70 3.90 23.34
N LYS A 94 -2.07 2.78 23.73
CA LYS A 94 -2.40 1.46 23.17
C LYS A 94 -3.83 1.01 23.45
N THR A 95 -4.41 1.43 24.58
CA THR A 95 -5.81 1.14 24.90
C THR A 95 -6.76 1.95 24.00
N GLN A 96 -6.45 3.21 23.72
CA GLN A 96 -7.18 4.03 22.75
C GLN A 96 -7.12 3.42 21.34
N ASP A 97 -5.92 3.00 20.90
CA ASP A 97 -5.71 2.33 19.61
C ASP A 97 -6.52 1.04 19.51
N ALA A 98 -6.57 0.24 20.58
CA ALA A 98 -7.35 -0.99 20.61
C ALA A 98 -8.86 -0.71 20.49
N GLY A 99 -9.36 0.35 21.14
CA GLY A 99 -10.73 0.82 20.96
C GLY A 99 -11.03 1.22 19.52
N TYR A 100 -10.10 1.96 18.89
CA TYR A 100 -10.22 2.36 17.49
C TYR A 100 -10.24 1.16 16.53
N LEU A 101 -9.32 0.20 16.69
CA LEU A 101 -9.29 -1.02 15.86
C LEU A 101 -10.57 -1.85 16.00
N ARG A 102 -11.09 -2.02 17.22
CA ARG A 102 -12.38 -2.71 17.44
C ARG A 102 -13.53 -2.03 16.71
N LYS A 103 -13.60 -0.68 16.77
CA LYS A 103 -14.59 0.10 16.01
C LYS A 103 -14.45 -0.15 14.50
N GLN A 104 -13.23 -0.07 13.97
CA GLN A 104 -12.97 -0.30 12.54
C GLN A 104 -13.35 -1.73 12.11
N LEU A 105 -13.05 -2.75 12.93
CA LEU A 105 -13.46 -4.14 12.68
C LEU A 105 -14.97 -4.29 12.57
N VAL A 106 -15.72 -3.70 13.50
CA VAL A 106 -17.20 -3.74 13.48
C VAL A 106 -17.73 -3.05 12.22
N THR A 107 -17.18 -1.88 11.88
CA THR A 107 -17.58 -1.15 10.66
C THR A 107 -17.28 -1.94 9.39
N GLU A 108 -16.09 -2.54 9.26
CA GLU A 108 -15.72 -3.34 8.08
C GLU A 108 -16.53 -4.62 7.97
N ARG A 109 -16.82 -5.31 9.08
CA ARG A 109 -17.74 -6.47 9.08
C ARG A 109 -19.12 -6.11 8.54
N LYS A 110 -19.71 -5.00 9.03
CA LYS A 110 -21.01 -4.50 8.53
C LYS A 110 -20.97 -4.19 7.03
N ARG A 111 -19.88 -3.58 6.56
CA ARG A 111 -19.67 -3.27 5.14
C ARG A 111 -19.52 -4.51 4.26
N ILE A 112 -18.89 -5.57 4.78
CA ILE A 112 -18.80 -6.86 4.09
C ILE A 112 -20.18 -7.51 4.05
N THR A 113 -20.90 -7.57 5.18
CA THR A 113 -22.26 -8.11 5.23
C THR A 113 -23.18 -7.45 4.22
N ALA A 114 -23.22 -6.11 4.17
CA ALA A 114 -24.04 -5.38 3.20
C ALA A 114 -23.65 -5.67 1.72
N LEU A 115 -22.35 -5.83 1.42
CA LEU A 115 -21.92 -6.23 0.07
C LEU A 115 -22.30 -7.67 -0.26
N VAL A 116 -22.19 -8.58 0.72
CA VAL A 116 -22.58 -9.98 0.57
C VAL A 116 -24.08 -10.07 0.30
N GLU A 117 -24.91 -9.32 1.04
CA GLU A 117 -26.36 -9.22 0.80
C GLU A 117 -26.68 -8.66 -0.59
N GLN A 118 -25.94 -7.63 -1.04
CA GLN A 118 -26.10 -7.07 -2.39
C GLN A 118 -25.68 -8.06 -3.49
N LEU A 119 -24.66 -8.87 -3.26
CA LEU A 119 -24.13 -9.85 -4.21
C LEU A 119 -24.96 -11.13 -4.25
N ALA A 120 -25.46 -11.62 -3.11
CA ALA A 120 -26.15 -12.89 -2.97
C ALA A 120 -27.23 -13.17 -4.04
N PRO A 121 -28.20 -12.27 -4.32
CA PRO A 121 -29.23 -12.52 -5.34
C PRO A 121 -28.69 -12.47 -6.78
N ARG A 122 -27.50 -11.90 -7.00
CA ARG A 122 -26.90 -11.73 -8.34
C ARG A 122 -25.90 -12.82 -8.72
N VAL A 123 -25.45 -13.63 -7.76
CA VAL A 123 -24.53 -14.76 -7.99
C VAL A 123 -25.20 -15.88 -8.79
N PRO A 124 -26.45 -16.29 -8.52
CA PRO A 124 -27.19 -17.19 -9.39
C PRO A 124 -27.33 -16.59 -10.79
N GLY A 125 -26.92 -17.33 -11.82
CA GLY A 125 -26.95 -16.86 -13.21
C GLY A 125 -25.62 -16.32 -13.76
N MET A 126 -24.57 -16.19 -12.93
CA MET A 126 -23.22 -15.88 -13.42
C MET A 126 -22.71 -16.97 -14.36
N ARG A 127 -22.01 -16.59 -15.45
CA ARG A 127 -21.38 -17.55 -16.38
C ARG A 127 -20.15 -18.19 -15.73
N THR A 128 -20.07 -19.52 -15.72
CA THR A 128 -18.95 -20.23 -15.08
C THR A 128 -17.61 -19.94 -15.77
N GLU A 129 -17.61 -19.83 -17.11
CA GLU A 129 -16.41 -19.47 -17.89
C GLU A 129 -15.80 -18.12 -17.46
N TRP A 130 -16.66 -17.14 -17.14
CA TRP A 130 -16.21 -15.82 -16.71
C TRP A 130 -15.52 -15.87 -15.35
N LEU A 131 -16.00 -16.73 -14.44
CA LEU A 131 -15.39 -16.99 -13.15
C LEU A 131 -14.10 -17.81 -13.28
N GLU A 132 -14.07 -18.82 -14.17
CA GLU A 132 -12.87 -19.62 -14.46
C GLU A 132 -11.71 -18.77 -14.99
N ARG A 133 -12.00 -17.77 -15.82
CA ARG A 133 -11.00 -16.79 -16.27
C ARG A 133 -10.41 -15.95 -15.13
N LYS A 134 -11.09 -15.86 -13.98
CA LYS A 134 -10.73 -15.00 -12.84
C LYS A 134 -10.78 -15.79 -11.53
N PRO A 135 -9.76 -16.60 -11.22
CA PRO A 135 -9.76 -17.46 -10.04
C PRO A 135 -9.90 -16.67 -8.72
N GLU A 136 -9.40 -15.43 -8.66
CA GLU A 136 -9.58 -14.55 -7.50
C GLU A 136 -11.06 -14.34 -7.14
N PHE A 137 -11.95 -14.27 -8.13
CA PHE A 137 -13.38 -14.07 -7.89
C PHE A 137 -14.01 -15.31 -7.26
N VAL A 138 -13.58 -16.48 -7.70
CA VAL A 138 -14.02 -17.76 -7.14
C VAL A 138 -13.57 -17.87 -5.67
N THR A 139 -12.31 -17.53 -5.36
CA THR A 139 -11.79 -17.59 -3.98
C THR A 139 -12.54 -16.66 -3.02
N THR A 140 -12.87 -15.46 -3.48
CA THR A 140 -13.53 -14.42 -2.67
C THR A 140 -15.01 -14.73 -2.44
N LEU A 141 -15.71 -15.24 -3.45
CA LEU A 141 -17.09 -15.71 -3.34
C LEU A 141 -17.21 -16.95 -2.46
N ARG A 142 -16.30 -17.93 -2.58
CA ARG A 142 -16.24 -19.09 -1.67
C ARG A 142 -16.02 -18.67 -0.24
N ARG A 143 -15.07 -17.76 -0.01
CA ARG A 143 -14.81 -17.22 1.33
C ARG A 143 -16.02 -16.50 1.94
N ALA A 144 -16.87 -15.90 1.11
CA ALA A 144 -18.11 -15.28 1.52
C ALA A 144 -19.30 -16.26 1.61
N ASN A 145 -19.08 -17.57 1.42
CA ASN A 145 -20.12 -18.61 1.33
C ASN A 145 -21.18 -18.33 0.26
N LEU A 146 -20.82 -17.56 -0.78
CA LEU A 146 -21.70 -17.25 -1.92
C LEU A 146 -21.54 -18.25 -3.07
N LEU A 147 -20.58 -19.18 -2.97
CA LEU A 147 -20.42 -20.28 -3.90
C LEU A 147 -20.27 -21.56 -3.06
N GLY A 148 -21.08 -22.58 -3.34
CA GLY A 148 -21.06 -23.81 -2.55
C GLY A 148 -19.73 -24.56 -2.65
N ASP A 149 -19.46 -25.42 -1.66
CA ASP A 149 -18.26 -26.26 -1.57
C ASP A 149 -18.16 -27.35 -2.67
N ALA A 150 -19.12 -27.37 -3.59
CA ALA A 150 -19.00 -28.17 -4.79
C ALA A 150 -17.84 -27.66 -5.64
N SER A 151 -16.68 -28.32 -5.55
CA SER A 151 -15.88 -28.57 -6.74
C SER A 151 -16.85 -28.99 -7.84
N ALA A 152 -17.14 -28.10 -8.79
CA ALA A 152 -17.92 -28.34 -10.01
C ALA A 152 -18.98 -29.44 -9.87
N SER A 153 -20.23 -29.11 -9.55
CA SER A 153 -21.36 -30.05 -9.63
C SER A 153 -21.35 -30.77 -11.00
N GLY A 154 -20.74 -31.96 -11.08
CA GLY A 154 -20.81 -32.97 -12.15
C GLY A 154 -20.65 -32.54 -13.61
N SER A 155 -20.37 -31.27 -13.91
CA SER A 155 -20.26 -30.78 -15.28
C SER A 155 -18.80 -30.79 -15.65
N LYS A 156 -18.44 -31.72 -16.56
CA LYS A 156 -17.13 -31.74 -17.22
C LYS A 156 -16.70 -30.31 -17.59
N PRO A 157 -15.44 -29.91 -17.30
CA PRO A 157 -14.91 -28.61 -17.73
C PRO A 157 -15.02 -28.54 -19.26
N GLY A 158 -15.62 -27.46 -19.78
CA GLY A 158 -15.75 -27.24 -21.23
C GLY A 158 -17.18 -27.17 -21.81
N LYS A 159 -18.24 -27.12 -20.99
CA LYS A 159 -19.58 -26.77 -21.52
C LYS A 159 -19.78 -25.26 -21.57
N ALA A 160 -19.75 -24.72 -22.78
CA ALA A 160 -19.63 -23.29 -23.07
C ALA A 160 -20.84 -22.39 -22.76
N ASN A 161 -21.72 -22.80 -21.85
CA ASN A 161 -22.89 -22.00 -21.46
C ASN A 161 -23.43 -22.34 -20.06
N THR A 162 -22.58 -22.89 -19.19
CA THR A 162 -22.99 -23.28 -17.84
C THR A 162 -23.10 -22.02 -16.95
N ARG A 163 -24.20 -21.90 -16.22
CA ARG A 163 -24.43 -20.80 -15.27
C ARG A 163 -24.39 -21.33 -13.84
N VAL A 164 -23.93 -20.49 -12.91
CA VAL A 164 -23.95 -20.76 -11.47
C VAL A 164 -25.39 -20.94 -11.03
N GLN A 165 -25.69 -22.10 -10.44
CA GLN A 165 -27.00 -22.38 -9.88
C GLN A 165 -27.15 -21.69 -8.53
N GLY A 166 -28.37 -21.23 -8.23
CA GLY A 166 -28.67 -20.66 -6.92
C GLY A 166 -28.67 -21.71 -5.82
N PHE A 167 -28.46 -21.26 -4.58
CA PHE A 167 -28.67 -22.11 -3.41
C PHE A 167 -30.17 -22.32 -3.23
N GLY A 168 -30.66 -23.52 -3.55
CA GLY A 168 -32.07 -23.90 -3.38
C GLY A 168 -32.64 -24.64 -4.58
N GLN A 169 -33.78 -25.29 -4.39
CA GLN A 169 -34.53 -25.92 -5.48
C GLN A 169 -35.37 -24.85 -6.19
N LYS A 170 -35.31 -24.81 -7.53
CA LYS A 170 -36.17 -23.91 -8.32
C LYS A 170 -37.56 -24.55 -8.43
N THR A 171 -38.49 -24.13 -7.59
CA THR A 171 -39.90 -24.51 -7.71
C THR A 171 -40.55 -23.66 -8.80
N VAL A 172 -41.13 -24.32 -9.81
CA VAL A 172 -41.91 -23.67 -10.87
C VAL A 172 -43.37 -24.02 -10.63
N TRP A 173 -44.21 -23.01 -10.38
CA TRP A 173 -45.65 -23.17 -10.29
C TRP A 173 -46.22 -23.14 -11.69
N VAL A 174 -47.16 -24.04 -11.95
CA VAL A 174 -47.79 -24.24 -13.25
C VAL A 174 -49.28 -24.35 -12.98
N ASP A 175 -50.09 -23.63 -13.76
CA ASP A 175 -51.54 -23.53 -13.52
C ASP A 175 -52.27 -24.81 -13.96
N ASP A 176 -51.78 -25.48 -15.02
CA ASP A 176 -52.37 -26.71 -15.56
C ASP A 176 -51.40 -27.89 -15.71
N VAL A 177 -51.91 -29.12 -15.54
CA VAL A 177 -51.12 -30.36 -15.65
C VAL A 177 -50.55 -30.57 -17.06
N ASP A 178 -51.18 -30.01 -18.08
CA ASP A 178 -50.68 -30.12 -19.47
C ASP A 178 -49.48 -29.22 -19.75
N GLU A 179 -49.28 -28.14 -18.99
CA GLU A 179 -48.13 -27.24 -19.07
C GLU A 179 -46.86 -27.80 -18.40
N LEU A 180 -47.01 -28.84 -17.56
CA LEU A 180 -45.87 -29.60 -16.99
C LEU A 180 -45.12 -30.41 -18.05
N LYS A 181 -45.79 -30.87 -19.11
CA LYS A 181 -45.19 -31.68 -20.18
C LYS A 181 -44.20 -30.89 -21.07
N PRO A 182 -44.51 -29.67 -21.56
CA PRO A 182 -43.57 -28.88 -22.35
C PRO A 182 -42.41 -28.33 -21.51
N THR A 183 -42.61 -27.97 -20.24
CA THR A 183 -41.56 -27.46 -19.34
C THR A 183 -40.51 -28.53 -19.01
N ALA A 184 -40.93 -29.78 -18.81
CA ALA A 184 -40.06 -30.95 -18.66
C ALA A 184 -39.26 -31.26 -19.95
N LYS A 185 -39.90 -31.14 -21.12
CA LYS A 185 -39.25 -31.33 -22.43
C LYS A 185 -38.28 -30.20 -22.78
N ALA A 186 -38.57 -28.96 -22.41
CA ALA A 186 -37.72 -27.78 -22.65
C ALA A 186 -36.38 -27.86 -21.89
N HIS A 187 -36.39 -28.43 -20.67
CA HIS A 187 -35.17 -28.68 -19.90
C HIS A 187 -34.28 -29.77 -20.50
N GLN A 188 -34.84 -30.73 -21.26
CA GLN A 188 -34.06 -31.79 -21.91
C GLN A 188 -33.52 -31.42 -23.31
N LYS A 189 -34.03 -30.37 -23.96
CA LYS A 189 -33.82 -30.11 -25.40
C LYS A 189 -33.04 -28.86 -25.81
N THR A 190 -32.18 -28.29 -24.96
CA THR A 190 -31.41 -27.10 -25.36
C THR A 190 -29.91 -27.25 -25.14
N LYS A 191 -29.26 -28.04 -26.01
CA LYS A 191 -27.86 -27.75 -26.40
C LYS A 191 -27.89 -26.53 -27.33
N VAL A 192 -28.06 -25.34 -26.76
CA VAL A 192 -27.89 -24.09 -27.52
C VAL A 192 -26.41 -23.97 -27.89
N PRO A 193 -26.07 -23.63 -29.16
CA PRO A 193 -24.69 -23.34 -29.55
C PRO A 193 -24.06 -22.26 -28.65
N ALA A 194 -22.74 -22.25 -28.54
CA ALA A 194 -21.99 -21.29 -27.75
C ALA A 194 -22.08 -19.88 -28.37
N GLU A 195 -23.14 -19.15 -28.06
CA GLU A 195 -23.30 -17.76 -28.50
C GLU A 195 -22.39 -16.83 -27.68
N PRO A 196 -21.72 -15.85 -28.32
CA PRO A 196 -20.92 -14.87 -27.60
C PRO A 196 -21.79 -14.07 -26.63
N PRO A 197 -21.27 -13.63 -25.47
CA PRO A 197 -22.05 -12.93 -24.48
C PRO A 197 -22.64 -11.65 -25.06
N THR A 198 -23.94 -11.45 -24.79
CA THR A 198 -24.67 -10.26 -25.22
C THR A 198 -24.06 -8.99 -24.60
N ALA A 199 -24.33 -7.82 -25.19
CA ALA A 199 -23.81 -6.56 -24.66
C ALA A 199 -24.29 -6.29 -23.21
N VAL A 200 -25.52 -6.68 -22.89
CA VAL A 200 -26.12 -6.53 -21.56
C VAL A 200 -25.48 -7.48 -20.53
N GLU A 201 -25.18 -8.72 -20.92
CA GLU A 201 -24.45 -9.64 -20.05
C GLU A 201 -23.04 -9.11 -19.74
N LYS A 202 -22.35 -8.56 -20.74
CA LYS A 202 -21.02 -7.95 -20.55
C LYS A 202 -21.05 -6.76 -19.59
N THR A 203 -22.09 -5.91 -19.63
CA THR A 203 -22.20 -4.78 -18.69
C THR A 203 -22.53 -5.27 -17.28
N GLY A 204 -23.41 -6.26 -17.13
CA GLY A 204 -23.70 -6.92 -15.85
C GLY A 204 -22.47 -7.57 -15.23
N GLU A 205 -21.71 -8.35 -16.02
CA GLU A 205 -20.43 -8.95 -15.60
C GLU A 205 -19.41 -7.89 -15.15
N ARG A 206 -19.35 -6.73 -15.82
CA ARG A 206 -18.47 -5.63 -15.40
C ARG A 206 -18.87 -5.08 -14.03
N GLN A 207 -20.16 -4.83 -13.80
CA GLN A 207 -20.67 -4.34 -12.52
C GLN A 207 -20.41 -5.35 -11.39
N LEU A 208 -20.69 -6.64 -11.64
CA LEU A 208 -20.40 -7.71 -10.70
C LEU A 208 -18.90 -7.83 -10.40
N GLY A 209 -18.06 -7.70 -11.42
CA GLY A 209 -16.61 -7.71 -11.25
C GLY A 209 -16.08 -6.57 -10.38
N ILE A 210 -16.72 -5.40 -10.39
CA ILE A 210 -16.38 -4.28 -9.50
C ILE A 210 -16.74 -4.65 -8.05
N LEU A 211 -17.95 -5.15 -7.82
CA LEU A 211 -18.43 -5.52 -6.49
C LEU A 211 -17.63 -6.68 -5.87
N ILE A 212 -17.27 -7.70 -6.67
CA ILE A 212 -16.46 -8.83 -6.19
C ILE A 212 -15.04 -8.37 -5.83
N ARG A 213 -14.44 -7.47 -6.62
CA ARG A 213 -13.13 -6.88 -6.27
C ARG A 213 -13.22 -6.05 -5.00
N GLU A 214 -14.30 -5.28 -4.83
CA GLU A 214 -14.53 -4.51 -3.61
C GLU A 214 -14.70 -5.42 -2.38
N LEU A 215 -15.45 -6.51 -2.52
CA LEU A 215 -15.56 -7.53 -1.48
C LEU A 215 -14.19 -8.13 -1.15
N ALA A 216 -13.38 -8.45 -2.16
CA ALA A 216 -12.03 -8.98 -1.98
C ALA A 216 -11.12 -8.01 -1.20
N THR A 217 -11.12 -6.73 -1.56
CA THR A 217 -10.29 -5.73 -0.87
C THR A 217 -10.76 -5.51 0.56
N ARG A 218 -12.08 -5.54 0.82
CA ARG A 218 -12.62 -5.46 2.19
C ARG A 218 -12.31 -6.69 3.02
N GLN A 219 -12.35 -7.90 2.45
CA GLN A 219 -11.91 -9.13 3.14
C GLN A 219 -10.44 -9.04 3.55
N ARG A 220 -9.54 -8.61 2.64
CA ARG A 220 -8.12 -8.39 2.96
C ARG A 220 -7.93 -7.32 4.05
N ARG A 221 -8.71 -6.24 4.00
CA ARG A 221 -8.69 -5.21 5.04
C ARG A 221 -9.15 -5.74 6.38
N LEU A 222 -10.19 -6.58 6.41
CA LEU A 222 -10.66 -7.22 7.63
C LEU A 222 -9.53 -8.08 8.25
N ASP A 223 -8.83 -8.86 7.43
CA ASP A 223 -7.70 -9.68 7.88
C ASP A 223 -6.59 -8.84 8.50
N ALA A 224 -6.15 -7.79 7.79
CA ALA A 224 -5.12 -6.88 8.29
C ALA A 224 -5.54 -6.19 9.60
N LEU A 225 -6.81 -5.79 9.73
CA LEU A 225 -7.33 -5.22 10.98
C LEU A 225 -7.39 -6.26 12.11
N THR A 226 -7.76 -7.51 11.81
CA THR A 226 -7.80 -8.57 12.82
C THR A 226 -6.40 -8.94 13.29
N GLU A 227 -5.44 -9.04 12.38
CA GLU A 227 -4.03 -9.28 12.69
C GLU A 227 -3.45 -8.13 13.53
N ALA A 228 -3.71 -6.88 13.13
CA ALA A 228 -3.27 -5.71 13.90
C ALA A 228 -3.90 -5.68 15.30
N SER A 229 -5.18 -6.05 15.43
CA SER A 229 -5.85 -6.16 16.73
C SER A 229 -5.22 -7.23 17.61
N GLN A 230 -4.93 -8.41 17.05
CA GLN A 230 -4.28 -9.51 17.77
C GLN A 230 -2.88 -9.10 18.25
N LYS A 231 -2.07 -8.51 17.35
CA LYS A 231 -0.73 -7.99 17.68
C LYS A 231 -0.79 -6.90 18.76
N LEU A 232 -1.79 -6.02 18.72
CA LEU A 232 -1.94 -4.98 19.74
C LEU A 232 -2.36 -5.58 21.09
N ASP A 233 -3.27 -6.56 21.09
CA ASP A 233 -3.70 -7.21 22.32
C ASP A 233 -2.59 -8.07 22.93
N THR A 234 -1.72 -8.72 22.13
CA THR A 234 -0.52 -9.39 22.65
C THR A 234 0.44 -8.39 23.29
N VAL A 235 0.73 -7.26 22.64
CA VAL A 235 1.56 -6.18 23.21
C VAL A 235 0.97 -5.65 24.52
N ARG A 236 -0.35 -5.40 24.57
CA ARG A 236 -1.03 -4.96 25.78
C ARG A 236 -0.92 -6.00 26.90
N SER A 237 -1.11 -7.29 26.59
CA SER A 237 -0.97 -8.37 27.56
C SER A 237 0.46 -8.49 28.14
N LEU A 238 1.48 -8.23 27.32
CA LEU A 238 2.87 -8.22 27.75
C LEU A 238 3.15 -7.01 28.67
N MET A 239 2.52 -5.87 28.41
CA MET A 239 2.66 -4.67 29.24
C MET A 239 1.96 -4.77 30.60
N THR A 240 0.90 -5.57 30.75
CA THR A 240 0.14 -5.73 32.01
C THR A 240 0.77 -6.71 33.01
N THR A 241 2.00 -7.18 32.78
CA THR A 241 2.65 -8.28 33.55
C THR A 241 3.13 -7.91 34.97
N ARG A 242 2.54 -6.90 35.62
CA ARG A 242 2.71 -6.62 37.05
C ARG A 242 1.37 -6.85 37.78
N GLY A 243 1.10 -8.09 38.18
CA GLY A 243 -0.06 -8.43 39.02
C GLY A 243 -0.62 -9.83 38.76
N SER A 244 -1.39 -10.35 39.72
CA SER A 244 -1.97 -11.71 39.86
C SER A 244 -2.87 -12.21 38.70
N HIS A 245 -3.06 -11.42 37.65
CA HIS A 245 -3.72 -11.83 36.39
C HIS A 245 -2.72 -12.06 35.24
N ALA A 246 -1.46 -12.34 35.57
CA ALA A 246 -0.44 -12.66 34.60
C ALA A 246 -0.87 -13.86 33.74
N VAL A 247 -0.85 -13.66 32.42
CA VAL A 247 -0.86 -14.71 31.40
C VAL A 247 0.04 -15.86 31.90
N PRO A 248 -0.43 -17.12 31.91
CA PRO A 248 0.35 -18.24 32.44
C PRO A 248 1.78 -18.21 31.91
N LYS A 249 2.78 -18.45 32.77
CA LYS A 249 4.21 -18.34 32.41
C LYS A 249 4.56 -19.05 31.09
N LYS A 250 3.86 -20.16 30.79
CA LYS A 250 3.96 -20.90 29.53
C LYS A 250 3.53 -20.07 28.31
N VAL A 251 2.34 -19.48 28.36
CA VAL A 251 1.79 -18.62 27.28
C VAL A 251 2.61 -17.33 27.15
N ALA A 252 3.08 -16.76 28.26
CA ALA A 252 3.99 -15.63 28.20
C ALA A 252 5.34 -15.98 27.54
N ARG A 253 5.86 -17.20 27.79
CA ARG A 253 7.09 -17.70 27.13
C ARG A 253 6.87 -17.95 25.64
N GLU A 254 5.75 -18.54 25.26
CA GLU A 254 5.36 -18.76 23.85
C GLU A 254 5.20 -17.42 23.10
N LEU A 255 4.55 -16.42 23.72
CA LEU A 255 4.42 -15.08 23.15
C LEU A 255 5.79 -14.37 23.01
N LYS A 256 6.68 -14.51 24.01
CA LYS A 256 8.04 -13.97 23.94
C LYS A 256 8.86 -14.65 22.84
N GLU A 257 8.75 -15.97 22.71
CA GLU A 257 9.44 -16.74 21.68
C GLU A 257 8.93 -16.40 20.27
N ALA A 258 7.62 -16.21 20.09
CA ALA A 258 7.04 -15.76 18.83
C ALA A 258 7.53 -14.36 18.44
N VAL A 259 7.57 -13.42 19.39
CA VAL A 259 8.07 -12.06 19.14
C VAL A 259 9.58 -12.05 18.85
N SER A 260 10.36 -12.92 19.50
CA SER A 260 11.80 -13.05 19.26
C SER A 260 12.16 -13.80 17.97
N LYS A 261 11.29 -14.67 17.46
CA LYS A 261 11.45 -15.30 16.13
C LYS A 261 11.37 -14.26 14.99
N ASP A 262 10.59 -13.20 15.18
CA ASP A 262 10.44 -12.10 14.21
C ASP A 262 11.49 -10.97 14.41
N GLY A 263 12.60 -11.23 15.12
CA GLY A 263 13.68 -10.25 15.30
C GLY A 263 13.46 -9.20 16.41
N ALA A 264 12.38 -9.31 17.19
CA ALA A 264 12.07 -8.37 18.27
C ALA A 264 12.46 -8.92 19.66
N ARG A 265 13.36 -8.20 20.34
CA ARG A 265 13.84 -8.51 21.69
C ARG A 265 13.17 -7.62 22.73
N ILE A 266 12.70 -8.20 23.83
CA ILE A 266 12.14 -7.44 24.96
C ILE A 266 13.27 -7.15 25.96
N THR A 267 13.63 -5.87 26.10
CA THR A 267 14.62 -5.39 27.08
C THR A 267 13.89 -4.81 28.31
N PRO A 268 14.59 -4.55 29.43
CA PRO A 268 14.01 -3.83 30.58
C PRO A 268 13.41 -2.46 30.23
N HIS A 269 13.80 -1.87 29.09
CA HIS A 269 13.34 -0.58 28.59
C HIS A 269 12.25 -0.68 27.50
N GLY A 270 11.73 -1.88 27.23
CA GLY A 270 10.66 -2.12 26.27
C GLY A 270 11.07 -3.02 25.10
N LEU A 271 10.18 -3.11 24.12
CA LEU A 271 10.37 -3.93 22.91
C LEU A 271 11.32 -3.22 21.93
N VAL A 272 12.43 -3.87 21.60
CA VAL A 272 13.43 -3.41 20.63
C VAL A 272 13.41 -4.37 19.44
N VAL A 273 13.11 -3.87 18.25
CA VAL A 273 13.25 -4.64 17.01
C VAL A 273 14.65 -4.37 16.49
N GLU A 274 15.52 -5.38 16.49
CA GLU A 274 16.81 -5.25 15.82
C GLU A 274 16.57 -5.36 14.30
N PRO A 275 17.14 -4.48 13.48
CA PRO A 275 17.05 -4.65 12.03
C PRO A 275 17.71 -5.98 11.66
N SER A 276 16.94 -6.89 11.07
CA SER A 276 17.38 -8.19 10.58
C SER A 276 18.61 -8.00 9.68
N ARG A 277 19.73 -8.66 10.03
CA ARG A 277 20.96 -8.67 9.23
C ARG A 277 20.82 -9.43 7.90
N ASP A 278 19.70 -10.13 7.73
CA ASP A 278 19.46 -11.07 6.64
C ASP A 278 18.47 -10.53 5.56
N ASP A 279 17.96 -9.29 5.71
CA ASP A 279 17.12 -8.66 4.67
C ASP A 279 17.93 -7.92 3.59
N ASP A 280 19.26 -7.86 3.71
CA ASP A 280 20.14 -7.13 2.77
C ASP A 280 20.79 -8.01 1.68
N GLU A 281 20.66 -9.35 1.69
CA GLU A 281 21.35 -10.20 0.70
C GLU A 281 20.59 -10.50 -0.61
N ASP A 282 19.29 -10.20 -0.74
CA ASP A 282 18.54 -10.52 -1.98
C ASP A 282 17.82 -9.34 -2.66
N THR A 283 18.18 -8.08 -2.35
CA THR A 283 17.63 -6.91 -3.07
C THR A 283 18.59 -6.21 -4.04
N ASN A 284 19.75 -6.82 -4.33
CA ASN A 284 20.70 -6.27 -5.31
C ASN A 284 20.51 -6.77 -6.75
N ALA A 285 19.37 -7.40 -7.07
CA ALA A 285 18.98 -7.69 -8.45
C ALA A 285 17.90 -6.69 -8.91
N THR A 286 18.31 -5.69 -9.70
CA THR A 286 17.48 -4.82 -10.55
C THR A 286 16.59 -3.75 -9.90
N ARG A 287 17.14 -2.90 -9.01
CA ARG A 287 16.62 -1.52 -8.89
C ARG A 287 17.15 -0.69 -10.06
N THR A 288 16.46 -0.77 -11.20
CA THR A 288 16.64 0.21 -12.28
C THR A 288 16.38 1.61 -11.72
N LYS A 289 17.39 2.47 -11.70
CA LYS A 289 17.28 3.88 -11.31
C LYS A 289 16.25 4.54 -12.23
N LYS A 290 15.02 4.75 -11.76
CA LYS A 290 14.05 5.63 -12.43
C LYS A 290 14.60 7.05 -12.41
N GLN A 291 15.28 7.46 -13.48
CA GLN A 291 15.60 8.86 -13.74
C GLN A 291 14.29 9.58 -14.07
N TYR A 292 13.79 10.38 -13.13
CA TYR A 292 12.77 11.38 -13.44
C TYR A 292 13.42 12.49 -14.28
N LYS A 293 13.04 12.57 -15.56
CA LYS A 293 13.30 13.75 -16.39
C LYS A 293 12.20 14.77 -16.10
N TRP A 294 12.54 15.84 -15.40
CA TRP A 294 11.68 17.03 -15.34
C TRP A 294 11.65 17.66 -16.74
N SER A 295 10.48 17.71 -17.39
CA SER A 295 10.28 18.59 -18.53
C SER A 295 10.05 20.00 -18.00
N ASN A 296 10.95 20.93 -18.36
CA ASN A 296 10.70 22.37 -18.18
C ASN A 296 9.78 22.88 -19.29
N GLU A 297 8.59 22.29 -19.42
CA GLU A 297 7.51 22.89 -20.19
C GLU A 297 6.78 23.88 -19.31
N ARG A 298 7.15 25.16 -19.42
CA ARG A 298 6.21 26.23 -19.11
C ARG A 298 5.06 26.10 -20.11
N LYS A 299 3.88 25.70 -19.63
CA LYS A 299 2.63 26.00 -20.34
C LYS A 299 2.62 27.51 -20.58
N LYS A 300 2.63 27.90 -21.86
CA LYS A 300 2.19 29.22 -22.29
C LYS A 300 0.68 29.29 -22.14
#